data_AF-A0AAF0C677-F1
#
_entry.id   AF-A0AAF0C677-F1
#
_cell.length_a   1.000
_cell.length_b   1.000
_cell.length_c   1.000
_cell.angle_alpha   90.00
_cell.angle_beta   90.00
_cell.angle_gamma   90.00
#
_symmetry.space_group_name_H-M   'P 1'
#
loop_
_entity.id
_entity.type
_entity.pdbx_description
1 polymer ?
#
loop_
_entity_poly.entity_id
_entity_poly.type
_entity_poly.pdbx_seq_one_letter_code
_entity_poly.pdbx_strand_id
1 'polypeptide(L)'
;MVKQVQDASKTPNQARMKPFTGTLTRRPFPNKPSIAEAQMLPLSSDSDFEVFTSFNSATCPVLLNVREHYQLLSDLVDEAQVCWPDVFILIRLSMPGGMRIPAKLLTDNVLLLEDITFEEQKLIDIASPLLVVEDRFSRVEIDNNDNSIHLRLYLGKELGKELGEELGKELGEEPGKEPADDPLQPLIECLAQRGVAG
;
A
#
# COMPACT_ATOMS: atom_id res chain seq x y z
N MET A 1 44.54 -10.45 -34.73
CA MET A 1 43.72 -9.36 -35.31
C MET A 1 42.27 -9.82 -35.25
N VAL A 2 41.37 -8.92 -34.84
CA VAL A 2 39.89 -9.01 -34.81
C VAL A 2 39.22 -9.47 -33.49
N LYS A 3 39.01 -8.43 -32.67
CA LYS A 3 37.82 -8.01 -31.90
C LYS A 3 37.33 -8.86 -30.71
N GLN A 4 37.69 -8.34 -29.53
CA GLN A 4 36.87 -8.33 -28.32
C GLN A 4 35.43 -7.92 -28.64
N VAL A 5 34.47 -8.78 -28.30
CA VAL A 5 33.07 -8.40 -28.16
C VAL A 5 32.95 -7.84 -26.75
N GLN A 6 32.75 -6.52 -26.68
CA GLN A 6 32.36 -5.82 -25.47
C GLN A 6 30.98 -6.31 -25.08
N ASP A 7 30.88 -7.07 -23.99
CA ASP A 7 29.62 -7.23 -23.28
C ASP A 7 29.23 -5.86 -22.72
N ALA A 8 28.28 -5.22 -23.40
CA ALA A 8 27.63 -4.03 -22.91
C ALA A 8 26.91 -4.40 -21.63
N SER A 9 27.50 -4.00 -20.50
CA SER A 9 26.85 -3.97 -19.19
C SER A 9 25.56 -3.16 -19.31
N LYS A 10 24.42 -3.85 -19.51
CA LYS A 10 23.10 -3.29 -19.27
C LYS A 10 23.00 -3.05 -17.77
N THR A 11 23.34 -1.84 -17.35
CA THR A 11 23.03 -1.34 -16.01
C THR A 11 21.52 -1.49 -15.83
N PRO A 12 21.04 -2.20 -14.79
CA PRO A 12 19.61 -2.38 -14.60
C PRO A 12 18.93 -1.02 -14.49
N ASN A 13 17.80 -0.91 -15.17
CA ASN A 13 17.01 0.30 -15.31
C ASN A 13 16.30 0.59 -13.97
N GLN A 14 17.03 1.00 -12.93
CA GLN A 14 16.44 1.23 -11.61
C GLN A 14 15.39 2.35 -11.67
N ALA A 15 14.12 1.96 -11.53
CA ALA A 15 13.00 2.86 -11.28
C ALA A 15 13.29 3.69 -10.02
N ARG A 16 12.90 4.97 -10.01
CA ARG A 16 13.06 5.82 -8.82
C ARG A 16 11.96 5.44 -7.84
N MET A 17 12.34 4.74 -6.78
CA MET A 17 11.44 4.36 -5.70
C MET A 17 11.30 5.51 -4.69
N LYS A 18 10.05 5.79 -4.29
CA LYS A 18 9.67 6.73 -3.24
C LYS A 18 8.96 5.95 -2.13
N PRO A 19 9.54 5.88 -0.91
CA PRO A 19 8.93 5.17 0.20
C PRO A 19 8.15 6.12 1.12
N PHE A 20 7.09 5.62 1.74
CA PHE A 20 6.44 6.22 2.91
C PHE A 20 6.16 5.14 3.95
N THR A 21 6.21 5.51 5.23
CA THR A 21 5.81 4.64 6.34
C THR A 21 4.97 5.44 7.30
N GLY A 22 3.84 4.88 7.70
CA GLY A 22 2.96 5.48 8.69
C GLY A 22 2.35 4.44 9.63
N THR A 23 1.70 4.92 10.68
CA THR A 23 1.04 4.12 11.70
C THR A 23 -0.37 4.61 11.90
N LEU A 24 -1.34 3.70 11.89
CA LEU A 24 -2.72 4.03 12.24
C LEU A 24 -2.82 4.30 13.75
N THR A 25 -3.18 5.52 14.12
CA THR A 25 -3.21 5.98 15.54
C THR A 25 -4.61 6.21 16.08
N ARG A 26 -5.62 6.26 15.21
CA ARG A 26 -7.02 6.47 15.57
C ARG A 26 -7.95 5.81 14.57
N ARG A 27 -9.23 5.69 14.93
CA ARG A 27 -10.28 5.14 14.05
C ARG A 27 -10.40 5.96 12.74
N PRO A 28 -10.34 5.35 11.54
CA PRO A 28 -10.39 6.08 10.27
C PRO A 28 -11.72 6.79 9.98
N PHE A 29 -12.82 6.30 10.54
CA PHE A 29 -14.17 6.79 10.27
C PHE A 29 -14.90 7.18 11.56
N PRO A 30 -14.43 8.23 12.29
CA PRO A 30 -14.90 8.53 13.65
C PRO A 30 -16.38 8.89 13.75
N ASN A 31 -16.98 9.39 12.66
CA ASN A 31 -18.37 9.82 12.60
C ASN A 31 -19.30 8.80 11.94
N LYS A 32 -18.80 7.61 11.61
CA LYS A 32 -19.58 6.53 10.99
C LYS A 32 -19.87 5.46 12.04
N PRO A 33 -21.15 5.10 12.27
CA PRO A 33 -21.47 3.95 13.08
C PRO A 33 -20.79 2.70 12.50
N SER A 34 -20.08 1.97 13.35
CA SER A 34 -19.42 0.73 12.95
C SER A 34 -20.17 -0.45 13.53
N ILE A 35 -20.34 -1.50 12.73
CA ILE A 35 -21.00 -2.73 13.18
C ILE A 35 -20.00 -3.49 14.04
N ALA A 36 -20.41 -3.84 15.26
CA ALA A 36 -19.69 -4.80 16.08
C ALA A 36 -19.93 -6.19 15.48
N GLU A 37 -19.03 -6.63 14.60
CA GLU A 37 -19.07 -7.94 13.95
C GLU A 37 -18.53 -9.02 14.90
N ALA A 38 -19.11 -9.11 16.11
CA ALA A 38 -18.73 -10.11 17.10
C ALA A 38 -19.09 -11.51 16.58
N GLN A 39 -18.07 -12.28 16.21
CA GLN A 39 -18.21 -13.67 15.79
C GLN A 39 -17.75 -14.59 16.92
N MET A 40 -18.48 -15.69 17.11
CA MET A 40 -17.96 -16.79 17.92
C MET A 40 -17.08 -17.65 17.03
N LEU A 41 -15.85 -17.90 17.49
CA LEU A 41 -15.01 -18.90 16.87
C LEU A 41 -15.69 -20.27 16.98
N PRO A 42 -15.75 -21.06 15.91
CA PRO A 42 -16.39 -22.36 15.92
C PRO A 42 -15.48 -23.42 16.57
N LEU A 43 -15.02 -23.16 17.80
CA LEU A 43 -14.23 -24.11 18.58
C LEU A 43 -15.16 -25.26 19.00
N SER A 44 -14.82 -26.48 18.59
CA SER A 44 -15.72 -27.65 18.70
C SER A 44 -15.11 -28.82 19.45
N SER A 45 -13.78 -28.84 19.61
CA SER A 45 -13.02 -29.90 20.26
C SER A 45 -12.04 -29.34 21.29
N ASP A 46 -11.64 -30.15 22.27
CA ASP A 46 -10.62 -29.77 23.28
C ASP A 46 -9.30 -29.33 22.63
N SER A 47 -8.93 -29.95 21.50
CA SER A 47 -7.76 -29.53 20.71
C SER A 47 -7.88 -28.11 20.16
N ASP A 48 -9.09 -27.67 19.77
CA ASP A 48 -9.31 -26.31 19.28
C ASP A 48 -9.07 -25.30 20.41
N PHE A 49 -9.52 -25.62 21.63
CA PHE A 49 -9.30 -24.79 22.81
C PHE A 49 -7.83 -24.75 23.21
N GLU A 50 -7.12 -25.88 23.20
CA GLU A 50 -5.67 -25.92 23.49
C GLU A 50 -4.88 -25.04 22.52
N VAL A 51 -5.11 -25.17 21.22
CA VAL A 51 -4.50 -24.30 20.21
C VAL A 51 -4.87 -22.84 20.48
N PHE A 52 -6.13 -22.55 20.81
CA PHE A 52 -6.56 -21.19 21.03
C PHE A 52 -5.87 -20.53 22.23
N THR A 53 -5.63 -21.29 23.30
CA THR A 53 -4.88 -20.78 24.46
C THR A 53 -3.41 -20.47 24.17
N SER A 54 -2.87 -20.96 23.04
CA SER A 54 -1.51 -20.66 22.62
C SER A 54 -1.36 -19.32 21.89
N PHE A 55 -2.47 -18.69 21.46
CA PHE A 55 -2.41 -17.37 20.86
C PHE A 55 -2.07 -16.31 21.92
N ASN A 56 -1.08 -15.48 21.60
CA ASN A 56 -0.80 -14.30 22.38
C ASN A 56 -1.85 -13.23 22.06
N SER A 57 -2.44 -12.63 23.10
CA SER A 57 -3.23 -11.42 22.92
C SER A 57 -2.33 -10.31 22.39
N ALA A 58 -2.74 -9.68 21.29
CA ALA A 58 -2.02 -8.56 20.72
C ALA A 58 -1.96 -7.39 21.72
N THR A 59 -0.79 -6.74 21.83
CA THR A 59 -0.63 -5.51 22.61
C THR A 59 -1.06 -4.27 21.83
N CYS A 60 -1.26 -4.40 20.52
CA CYS A 60 -1.65 -3.32 19.63
C CYS A 60 -3.17 -3.16 19.60
N PRO A 61 -3.70 -1.92 19.71
CA PRO A 61 -5.14 -1.70 19.69
C PRO A 61 -5.76 -2.04 18.33
N VAL A 62 -6.95 -2.66 18.35
CA VAL A 62 -7.78 -2.84 17.16
C VAL A 62 -8.49 -1.51 16.86
N LEU A 63 -8.03 -0.81 15.82
CA LEU A 63 -8.52 0.54 15.47
C LEU A 63 -9.50 0.57 14.30
N LEU A 64 -9.63 -0.55 13.59
CA LEU A 64 -10.57 -0.70 12.48
C LEU A 64 -11.04 -2.16 12.37
N ASN A 65 -12.21 -2.38 11.78
CA ASN A 65 -12.66 -3.72 11.41
C ASN A 65 -12.37 -4.05 9.94
N VAL A 66 -12.66 -5.28 9.51
CA VAL A 66 -12.41 -5.74 8.12
C VAL A 66 -13.09 -4.84 7.08
N ARG A 67 -14.30 -4.36 7.35
CA ARG A 67 -15.03 -3.48 6.42
C ARG A 67 -14.36 -2.12 6.28
N GLU A 68 -13.93 -1.54 7.39
CA GLU A 68 -13.21 -0.26 7.43
C GLU A 68 -11.83 -0.38 6.81
N HIS A 69 -11.15 -1.53 6.97
CA HIS A 69 -9.90 -1.84 6.26
C HIS A 69 -10.09 -1.76 4.75
N TYR A 70 -11.08 -2.46 4.20
CA TYR A 70 -11.37 -2.42 2.78
C TYR A 70 -11.80 -1.04 2.28
N GLN A 71 -12.53 -0.27 3.09
CA GLN A 71 -12.87 1.11 2.74
C GLN A 71 -11.60 1.98 2.65
N LEU A 72 -10.69 1.87 3.63
CA LEU A 72 -9.43 2.61 3.63
C LEU A 72 -8.58 2.27 2.41
N LEU A 73 -8.40 0.98 2.11
CA LEU A 73 -7.68 0.54 0.92
C LEU A 73 -8.36 1.01 -0.37
N SER A 74 -9.69 0.97 -0.43
CA SER A 74 -10.45 1.45 -1.59
C SER A 74 -10.25 2.95 -1.82
N ASP A 75 -10.29 3.76 -0.75
CA ASP A 75 -10.06 5.20 -0.85
C ASP A 75 -8.62 5.50 -1.31
N LEU A 76 -7.64 4.71 -0.86
CA LEU A 76 -6.25 4.83 -1.29
C LEU A 76 -6.06 4.47 -2.77
N VAL A 77 -6.75 3.42 -3.25
CA VAL A 77 -6.73 3.04 -4.67
C VAL A 77 -7.38 4.11 -5.54
N ASP A 78 -8.50 4.70 -5.10
CA ASP A 78 -9.12 5.82 -5.80
C ASP A 78 -8.14 6.99 -5.96
N GLU A 79 -7.51 7.40 -4.86
CA GLU A 79 -6.54 8.50 -4.87
C GLU A 79 -5.36 8.19 -5.80
N ALA A 80 -4.81 6.97 -5.73
CA ALA A 80 -3.72 6.55 -6.61
C ALA A 80 -4.09 6.59 -8.09
N GLN A 81 -5.32 6.18 -8.45
CA GLN A 81 -5.81 6.20 -9.83
C GLN A 81 -6.12 7.61 -10.33
N VAL A 82 -6.48 8.54 -9.43
CA VAL A 82 -6.61 9.96 -9.77
C VAL A 82 -5.24 10.58 -10.06
N CYS A 83 -4.22 10.27 -9.26
CA CYS A 83 -2.86 10.76 -9.46
C CYS A 83 -2.19 10.12 -10.68
N TRP A 84 -2.44 8.83 -10.91
CA TRP A 84 -1.79 8.01 -11.93
C TRP A 84 -2.80 7.04 -12.56
N PRO A 85 -3.49 7.43 -13.64
CA PRO A 85 -4.54 6.60 -14.26
C PRO A 85 -4.10 5.19 -14.68
N ASP A 86 -2.84 5.04 -15.10
CA ASP A 86 -2.26 3.77 -15.56
C ASP A 86 -1.45 3.05 -14.47
N VAL A 87 -1.61 3.42 -13.19
CA VAL A 87 -0.87 2.78 -12.10
C VAL A 87 -1.25 1.33 -11.94
N PHE A 88 -0.23 0.49 -11.80
CA PHE A 88 -0.38 -0.88 -11.32
C PHE A 88 -0.25 -0.88 -9.80
N ILE A 89 -1.18 -1.52 -9.09
CA ILE A 89 -1.24 -1.48 -7.63
C ILE A 89 -1.10 -2.89 -7.08
N LEU A 90 -0.11 -3.10 -6.22
CA LEU A 90 0.13 -4.34 -5.51
C LEU A 90 -0.19 -4.13 -4.02
N ILE A 91 -1.17 -4.85 -3.50
CA ILE A 91 -1.63 -4.70 -2.11
C ILE A 91 -1.40 -6.01 -1.37
N ARG A 92 -0.71 -5.93 -0.22
CA ARG A 92 -0.66 -7.03 0.73
C ARG A 92 -2.00 -7.14 1.44
N LEU A 93 -2.65 -8.30 1.35
CA LEU A 93 -3.88 -8.59 2.09
C LEU A 93 -3.75 -9.92 2.83
N SER A 94 -3.70 -9.87 4.16
CA SER A 94 -3.77 -11.07 5.01
C SER A 94 -5.22 -11.38 5.36
N MET A 95 -5.61 -12.65 5.33
CA MET A 95 -6.94 -13.17 5.69
C MET A 95 -8.14 -12.36 5.15
N PRO A 96 -8.81 -12.79 4.06
CA PRO A 96 -10.07 -12.19 3.69
C PRO A 96 -11.11 -12.50 4.77
N GLY A 97 -11.43 -11.53 5.63
CA GLY A 97 -12.60 -11.65 6.48
C GLY A 97 -13.80 -11.72 5.55
N GLY A 98 -14.64 -12.77 5.64
CA GLY A 98 -15.62 -13.25 4.65
C GLY A 98 -16.67 -12.27 4.10
N MET A 99 -16.44 -10.98 4.25
CA MET A 99 -17.02 -9.84 3.59
C MET A 99 -16.68 -9.78 2.10
N ARG A 100 -17.56 -9.13 1.34
CA ARG A 100 -17.34 -8.84 -0.08
C ARG A 100 -16.25 -7.78 -0.25
N ILE A 101 -15.23 -8.10 -1.04
CA ILE A 101 -14.18 -7.16 -1.44
C ILE A 101 -14.79 -6.07 -2.34
N PRO A 102 -14.52 -4.76 -2.11
CA PRO A 102 -14.96 -3.68 -2.98
C PRO A 102 -14.48 -3.85 -4.42
N ALA A 103 -15.34 -3.51 -5.40
CA ALA A 103 -15.02 -3.66 -6.82
C ALA A 103 -13.75 -2.91 -7.25
N LYS A 104 -13.44 -1.79 -6.59
CA LYS A 104 -12.25 -0.97 -6.82
C LYS A 104 -10.94 -1.71 -6.50
N LEU A 105 -10.98 -2.66 -5.57
CA LEU A 105 -9.83 -3.52 -5.24
C LEU A 105 -9.75 -4.76 -6.15
N LEU A 106 -10.70 -4.92 -7.08
CA LEU A 106 -10.81 -6.06 -7.99
C LEU A 106 -10.65 -5.64 -9.45
N THR A 107 -10.12 -4.44 -9.72
CA THR A 107 -9.83 -3.98 -11.08
C THR A 107 -8.59 -4.69 -11.63
N ASP A 108 -8.46 -4.74 -12.96
CA ASP A 108 -7.41 -5.52 -13.64
C ASP A 108 -5.98 -5.04 -13.32
N ASN A 109 -5.83 -3.79 -12.85
CA ASN A 109 -4.56 -3.20 -12.44
C ASN A 109 -4.28 -3.32 -10.93
N VAL A 110 -5.09 -4.04 -10.17
CA VAL A 110 -4.92 -4.24 -8.72
C VAL A 110 -4.68 -5.72 -8.43
N LEU A 111 -3.54 -6.05 -7.83
CA LEU A 111 -3.22 -7.39 -7.33
C LEU A 111 -3.28 -7.42 -5.81
N LEU A 112 -4.06 -8.36 -5.28
CA LEU A 112 -4.17 -8.63 -3.85
C LEU A 112 -3.45 -9.94 -3.52
N LEU A 113 -2.38 -9.90 -2.74
CA LEU A 113 -1.58 -11.09 -2.39
C LEU A 113 -1.30 -11.14 -0.89
N GLU A 114 -1.18 -12.34 -0.33
CA GLU A 114 -0.77 -12.51 1.08
C GLU A 114 0.71 -12.18 1.28
N ASP A 115 1.55 -12.60 0.33
CA ASP A 115 2.96 -12.25 0.21
C ASP A 115 3.20 -11.55 -1.13
N ILE A 116 3.63 -10.29 -1.04
CA ILE A 116 3.89 -9.41 -2.18
C ILE A 116 5.35 -9.43 -2.64
N THR A 117 6.26 -10.04 -1.87
CA THR A 117 7.72 -9.87 -2.03
C THR A 117 8.20 -10.28 -3.41
N PHE A 118 7.75 -11.45 -3.88
CA PHE A 118 8.15 -11.98 -5.17
C PHE A 118 7.50 -11.25 -6.34
N GLU A 119 6.26 -10.79 -6.16
CA GLU A 119 5.52 -10.10 -7.22
C GLU A 119 6.01 -8.67 -7.40
N GLU A 120 6.33 -7.98 -6.31
CA GLU A 120 6.97 -6.67 -6.31
C GLU A 120 8.26 -6.70 -7.13
N GLN A 121 9.13 -7.70 -6.91
CA GLN A 121 10.40 -7.85 -7.65
C GLN A 121 10.21 -7.99 -9.16
N LYS A 122 9.18 -8.71 -9.61
CA LYS A 122 8.89 -8.84 -11.05
C LYS A 122 8.34 -7.55 -11.64
N LEU A 123 7.44 -6.89 -10.91
CA LEU A 123 6.69 -5.76 -11.43
C LEU A 123 7.52 -4.49 -11.51
N ILE A 124 8.57 -4.33 -10.70
CA ILE A 124 9.45 -3.14 -10.75
C ILE A 124 10.03 -2.90 -12.17
N ASP A 125 10.29 -3.96 -12.93
CA ASP A 125 10.86 -3.86 -14.29
C ASP A 125 9.80 -3.78 -15.40
N ILE A 126 8.52 -4.07 -15.09
CA ILE A 126 7.45 -4.26 -16.07
C ILE A 126 6.39 -3.16 -15.96
N ALA A 127 6.01 -2.81 -14.74
CA ALA A 127 4.93 -1.89 -14.43
C ALA A 127 5.50 -0.53 -14.04
N SER A 128 5.01 0.51 -14.71
CA SER A 128 5.36 1.88 -14.37
C SER A 128 4.25 2.84 -14.79
N PRO A 129 3.59 3.54 -13.86
CA PRO A 129 3.87 3.57 -12.41
C PRO A 129 3.42 2.30 -11.67
N LEU A 130 4.16 1.90 -10.63
CA LEU A 130 3.82 0.80 -9.73
C LEU A 130 3.70 1.33 -8.30
N LEU A 131 2.56 1.11 -7.66
CA LEU A 131 2.34 1.39 -6.25
C LEU A 131 2.24 0.08 -5.47
N VAL A 132 3.06 -0.05 -4.43
CA VAL A 132 3.01 -1.17 -3.49
C VAL A 132 2.46 -0.67 -2.16
N VAL A 133 1.42 -1.33 -1.66
CA VAL A 133 0.75 -1.05 -0.39
C VAL A 133 0.91 -2.25 0.52
N GLU A 134 1.68 -2.09 1.59
CA GLU A 134 1.89 -3.13 2.59
C GLU A 134 1.37 -2.63 3.94
N ASP A 135 0.16 -3.03 4.33
CA ASP A 135 -0.36 -2.75 5.66
C ASP A 135 -0.25 -3.95 6.61
N ARG A 136 -0.13 -3.62 7.90
CA ARG A 136 -0.15 -4.52 9.03
C ARG A 136 -1.16 -3.97 10.05
N PHE A 137 -2.38 -3.67 9.61
CA PHE A 137 -3.43 -3.22 10.52
C PHE A 137 -3.99 -4.38 11.35
N SER A 138 -4.13 -4.16 12.65
CA SER A 138 -4.77 -5.11 13.57
C SER A 138 -6.28 -5.00 13.45
N ARG A 139 -6.93 -6.11 13.07
CA ARG A 139 -8.39 -6.18 12.84
C ARG A 139 -9.09 -7.04 13.88
N VAL A 140 -8.37 -7.96 14.51
CA VAL A 140 -8.83 -8.80 15.61
C VAL A 140 -7.75 -8.89 16.70
N GLU A 141 -8.14 -9.22 17.93
CA GLU A 141 -7.24 -9.24 19.10
C GLU A 141 -6.13 -10.29 19.04
N ILE A 142 -6.26 -11.28 18.14
CA ILE A 142 -5.27 -12.32 17.91
C ILE A 142 -4.29 -11.98 16.77
N ASP A 143 -4.49 -10.85 16.07
CA ASP A 143 -3.56 -10.39 15.05
C ASP A 143 -2.28 -9.87 15.72
N ASN A 144 -1.13 -10.48 15.43
CA ASN A 144 0.19 -9.98 15.87
C ASN A 144 0.71 -8.81 15.00
N ASN A 145 -0.21 -7.95 14.58
CA ASN A 145 0.02 -6.80 13.73
C ASN A 145 0.34 -5.55 14.57
N ASP A 146 0.94 -4.52 13.96
CA ASP A 146 1.48 -3.33 14.65
C ASP A 146 0.83 -2.01 14.21
N ASN A 147 -0.24 -2.07 13.42
CA ASN A 147 -0.93 -0.93 12.82
C ASN A 147 -0.08 -0.10 11.84
N SER A 148 1.03 -0.64 11.32
CA SER A 148 1.85 0.04 10.31
C SER A 148 1.27 -0.07 8.89
N ILE A 149 1.66 0.88 8.05
CA ILE A 149 1.48 0.84 6.59
C ILE A 149 2.75 1.37 5.92
N HIS A 150 3.21 0.64 4.91
CA HIS A 150 4.34 1.02 4.07
C HIS A 150 3.86 1.19 2.64
N LEU A 151 4.14 2.35 2.05
CA LEU A 151 3.90 2.61 0.63
C LEU A 151 5.24 2.66 -0.08
N ARG A 152 5.30 2.07 -1.28
CA ARG A 152 6.46 2.18 -2.18
C ARG A 152 5.96 2.50 -3.58
N LEU A 153 6.30 3.68 -4.08
CA LEU A 153 5.93 4.12 -5.42
C LEU A 153 7.16 4.06 -6.34
N TYR A 154 7.02 3.37 -7.46
CA TYR A 154 8.03 3.25 -8.50
C TYR A 154 7.58 4.04 -9.72
N LEU A 155 8.23 5.18 -9.97
CA LEU A 155 8.02 5.98 -11.18
C LEU A 155 9.11 5.66 -12.20
N GLY A 156 8.70 5.43 -13.44
CA GLY A 156 9.57 5.19 -14.58
C GLY A 156 10.37 6.44 -14.91
N LYS A 157 11.49 6.28 -15.62
CA LYS A 157 12.38 7.42 -15.97
C LYS A 157 11.71 8.46 -16.89
N GLU A 158 10.69 8.08 -17.66
CA GLU A 158 9.99 9.00 -18.56
C GLU A 158 8.94 9.82 -17.80
N LEU A 159 8.06 9.18 -17.02
CA LEU A 159 7.05 9.89 -16.21
C LEU A 159 7.67 10.80 -15.14
N GLY A 160 8.76 10.37 -14.49
CA GLY A 160 9.45 11.20 -13.49
C GLY A 160 10.17 12.42 -14.07
N LYS A 161 10.42 12.44 -15.38
CA LYS A 161 10.88 13.64 -16.10
C LYS A 161 9.72 14.50 -16.55
N GLU A 162 8.66 13.90 -17.09
CA GLU A 162 7.46 14.62 -17.53
C GLU A 162 6.75 15.33 -16.38
N LEU A 163 6.55 14.69 -15.22
CA LEU A 163 6.04 15.37 -14.01
C LEU A 163 6.97 16.51 -13.54
N GLY A 164 8.29 16.31 -13.64
CA GLY A 164 9.26 17.36 -13.31
C GLY A 164 9.28 18.51 -14.32
N GLU A 165 8.92 18.25 -15.58
CA GLU A 165 8.90 19.24 -16.67
C GLU A 165 7.54 19.94 -16.81
N GLU A 166 6.42 19.28 -16.54
CA GLU A 166 5.07 19.89 -16.53
C GLU A 166 4.89 20.80 -15.31
N LEU A 167 5.25 20.34 -14.10
CA LEU A 167 5.24 21.19 -12.90
C LEU A 167 6.25 22.34 -13.02
N GLY A 168 7.37 22.11 -13.71
CA GLY A 168 8.38 23.13 -13.97
C GLY A 168 8.01 24.15 -15.06
N LYS A 169 6.97 23.90 -15.86
CA LYS A 169 6.49 24.82 -16.92
C LYS A 169 5.35 25.72 -16.47
N GLU A 170 4.54 25.32 -15.49
CA GLU A 170 3.46 26.15 -14.96
C GLU A 170 3.94 27.23 -13.98
N LEU A 171 5.14 27.08 -13.41
CA LEU A 171 5.77 28.09 -12.57
C LEU A 171 6.99 28.67 -13.29
N GLY A 172 6.77 29.80 -13.96
CA GLY A 172 7.88 30.62 -14.43
C GLY A 172 8.84 30.96 -13.29
N GLU A 173 10.13 30.74 -13.58
CA GLU A 173 11.32 31.36 -13.00
C GLU A 173 12.17 30.61 -11.94
N GLU A 174 13.46 30.56 -12.32
CA GLU A 174 14.74 30.37 -11.61
C GLU A 174 15.27 28.96 -11.25
N PRO A 175 16.50 28.60 -11.71
CA PRO A 175 17.20 27.40 -11.30
C PRO A 175 17.79 27.63 -9.90
N GLY A 176 17.04 27.28 -8.86
CA GLY A 176 17.54 27.44 -7.48
C GLY A 176 16.54 27.22 -6.34
N LYS A 177 15.28 26.81 -6.60
CA LYS A 177 14.32 26.46 -5.54
C LYS A 177 14.15 24.95 -5.40
N GLU A 178 14.02 24.53 -4.14
CA GLU A 178 13.84 23.16 -3.64
C GLU A 178 12.65 22.42 -4.30
N PRO A 179 12.65 21.07 -4.25
CA PRO A 179 12.18 20.22 -5.33
C PRO A 179 10.65 20.12 -5.42
N ALA A 180 10.21 19.75 -6.63
CA ALA A 180 8.89 19.22 -6.98
C ALA A 180 8.23 18.42 -5.85
N ASP A 181 6.94 18.69 -5.62
CA ASP A 181 6.07 18.05 -4.63
C ASP A 181 6.33 16.53 -4.55
N ASP A 182 6.38 15.98 -3.33
CA ASP A 182 6.51 14.54 -3.13
C ASP A 182 5.36 13.84 -3.87
N PRO A 183 5.62 12.96 -4.86
CA PRO A 183 4.55 12.32 -5.61
C PRO A 183 3.63 11.48 -4.72
N LEU A 184 4.09 11.04 -3.54
CA LEU A 184 3.24 10.33 -2.57
C LEU A 184 2.35 11.25 -1.73
N GLN A 185 2.54 12.57 -1.79
CA GLN A 185 1.84 13.53 -0.94
C GLN A 185 0.31 13.38 -0.94
N PRO A 186 -0.38 13.19 -2.09
CA PRO A 186 -1.84 13.01 -2.09
C PRO A 186 -2.28 11.75 -1.30
N LEU A 187 -1.52 10.66 -1.42
CA LEU A 187 -1.78 9.42 -0.70
C LEU A 187 -1.49 9.59 0.80
N ILE A 188 -0.42 10.30 1.15
CA ILE A 188 -0.08 10.62 2.55
C ILE A 188 -1.19 11.45 3.18
N GLU A 189 -1.73 12.44 2.47
CA GLU A 189 -2.85 13.26 2.93
C GLU A 189 -4.13 12.45 3.09
N CYS A 190 -4.43 11.57 2.13
CA CYS A 190 -5.55 10.62 2.22
C CYS A 190 -5.42 9.75 3.49
N LEU A 191 -4.23 9.19 3.74
CA LEU A 191 -3.94 8.38 4.93
C LEU A 191 -4.03 9.20 6.23
N ALA A 192 -3.54 10.45 6.23
CA ALA A 192 -3.61 11.36 7.39
C ALA A 192 -5.06 11.69 7.78
N GLN A 193 -5.93 11.93 6.79
CA GLN A 193 -7.36 12.11 7.01
C GLN A 193 -8.00 10.85 7.62
N ARG A 194 -7.48 9.66 7.29
CA ARG A 194 -7.85 8.36 7.84
C ARG A 194 -7.13 7.98 9.14
N GLY A 195 -6.37 8.90 9.74
CA GLY A 195 -5.77 8.71 11.06
C GLY A 195 -4.44 7.97 11.08
N VAL A 196 -3.80 7.82 9.93
CA VAL A 196 -2.41 7.37 9.83
C VAL A 196 -1.48 8.56 10.05
N ALA A 197 -0.48 8.41 10.91
CA ALA A 197 0.58 9.39 11.12
C ALA A 197 1.91 8.81 10.63
N GLY A 198 2.68 9.61 9.89
CA GLY A 198 4.00 9.24 9.35
C GLY A 198 5.03 10.32 9.61
#